data_AF-A0A0D0C804-F1
#
_entry.id   AF-A0A0D0C804-F1
#
_cell.length_a   1.000
_cell.length_b   1.000
_cell.length_c   1.000
_cell.angle_alpha   90.00
_cell.angle_beta   90.00
_cell.angle_gamma   90.00
#
_symmetry.space_group_name_H-M   'P 1'
#
loop_
_entity.id
_entity.type
_entity.pdbx_description
1 polymer ?
#
loop_
_entity_poly.entity_id
_entity_poly.type
_entity_poly.pdbx_seq_one_letter_code
_entity_poly.pdbx_strand_id
1 'polypeptide(L)'
;AKFTLPALYQPFSLIPPYIWKASPSTTNGNEQAHRNINRDGIGLTLLAGIMQGYQYDSRMMSGMDLLATYGISHRDTASTHVHHAKHAVSRKG
;
A
#
# COMPACT_ATOMS: atom_id res chain seq x y z
N ALA A 1 14.09 -2.19 18.71
CA ALA A 1 13.24 -1.63 17.64
C ALA A 1 11.81 -1.52 18.14
N LYS A 2 11.23 -0.32 18.18
CA LYS A 2 9.93 -0.05 18.84
C LYS A 2 8.70 -0.62 18.12
N PHE A 3 8.89 -1.18 16.92
CA PHE A 3 7.80 -1.49 15.98
C PHE A 3 7.80 -2.91 15.41
N THR A 4 8.64 -3.81 15.91
CA THR A 4 8.62 -5.22 15.46
C THR A 4 7.53 -6.05 16.16
N LEU A 5 7.07 -5.62 17.34
CA LEU A 5 6.07 -6.32 18.16
C LEU A 5 4.61 -5.83 18.05
N PRO A 6 4.28 -4.57 17.68
CA PRO A 6 2.90 -4.10 17.61
C PRO A 6 2.05 -4.81 16.57
N ALA A 7 2.63 -5.49 15.58
CA ALA A 7 1.91 -6.28 14.57
C ALA A 7 1.60 -7.72 15.02
N LEU A 8 2.26 -8.20 16.09
CA LEU A 8 2.10 -9.56 16.62
C LEU A 8 1.12 -9.62 17.80
N TYR A 9 0.94 -8.51 18.52
CA TYR A 9 0.07 -8.46 19.69
C TYR A 9 -0.97 -7.34 19.57
N GLN A 10 -2.23 -7.74 19.38
CA GLN A 10 -3.33 -6.84 19.10
C GLN A 10 -3.50 -5.73 20.16
N PRO A 11 -3.41 -5.98 21.48
CA PRO A 11 -3.60 -4.91 22.45
C PRO A 11 -2.49 -3.82 22.41
N PHE A 12 -1.27 -4.14 21.96
CA PHE A 12 -0.20 -3.15 21.78
C PHE A 12 -0.18 -2.52 20.38
N SER A 13 -1.03 -3.00 19.47
CA SER A 13 -1.10 -2.49 18.11
C SER A 13 -1.83 -1.17 17.96
N LEU A 14 -2.71 -0.83 18.91
CA LEU A 14 -3.67 0.28 18.80
C LEU A 14 -4.61 0.20 17.57
N ILE A 15 -4.65 -0.94 16.88
CA ILE A 15 -5.54 -1.20 15.74
C ILE A 15 -6.87 -1.78 16.25
N PRO A 16 -8.02 -1.26 15.79
CA PRO A 16 -9.32 -1.83 16.14
C PRO A 16 -9.42 -3.34 15.84
N PRO A 17 -9.99 -4.16 16.73
CA PRO A 17 -9.97 -5.63 16.60
C PRO A 17 -10.55 -6.16 15.28
N TYR A 18 -11.55 -5.48 14.71
CA TYR A 18 -12.16 -5.89 13.46
C TYR A 18 -11.24 -5.64 12.25
N ILE A 19 -10.45 -4.55 12.27
CA ILE A 19 -9.45 -4.25 11.23
C ILE A 19 -8.26 -5.20 11.37
N TRP A 20 -7.80 -5.43 12.60
CA TRP A 20 -6.72 -6.37 12.90
C TRP A 20 -7.01 -7.79 12.38
N LYS A 21 -8.26 -8.24 12.49
CA LYS A 21 -8.70 -9.56 12.00
C LYS A 21 -8.96 -9.60 10.50
N ALA A 22 -9.16 -8.45 9.85
CA ALA A 22 -9.40 -8.36 8.41
C ALA A 22 -8.11 -8.49 7.58
N SER A 23 -6.94 -8.51 8.23
CA SER A 23 -5.65 -8.65 7.58
C SER A 23 -5.50 -9.99 6.84
N PRO A 24 -4.69 -10.04 5.75
CA PRO A 24 -4.45 -11.26 5.00
C PRO A 24 -3.90 -12.40 5.88
N SER A 25 -4.29 -13.64 5.62
CA SER A 25 -3.85 -14.81 6.40
C SER A 25 -2.35 -15.13 6.25
N THR A 26 -1.67 -14.51 5.29
CA THR A 26 -0.22 -14.65 5.11
C THR A 26 0.53 -13.82 6.13
N THR A 27 1.55 -14.39 6.77
CA THR A 27 2.40 -13.69 7.77
C THR A 27 2.97 -12.38 7.24
N ASN A 28 3.54 -12.36 6.04
CA ASN A 28 4.10 -11.15 5.43
C ASN A 28 3.05 -10.06 5.16
N GLY A 29 1.89 -10.45 4.60
CA GLY A 29 0.80 -9.52 4.31
C GLY A 29 0.18 -8.92 5.57
N ASN A 30 0.04 -9.74 6.62
CA ASN A 30 -0.48 -9.32 7.92
C ASN A 30 0.46 -8.31 8.60
N GLU A 31 1.75 -8.64 8.68
CA GLU A 31 2.77 -7.76 9.25
C GLU A 31 2.85 -6.42 8.51
N GLN A 32 2.80 -6.47 7.17
CA GLN A 32 2.84 -5.27 6.34
C GLN A 32 1.59 -4.40 6.52
N ALA A 33 0.39 -4.99 6.54
CA ALA A 33 -0.87 -4.28 6.77
C ALA A 33 -0.88 -3.58 8.14
N HIS A 34 -0.52 -4.29 9.21
CA HIS A 34 -0.45 -3.73 10.56
C HIS A 34 0.62 -2.64 10.68
N ARG A 35 1.78 -2.83 10.04
CA ARG A 35 2.85 -1.83 10.02
C ARG A 35 2.41 -0.56 9.29
N ASN A 36 1.70 -0.69 8.17
CA ASN A 36 1.22 0.46 7.41
C ASN A 36 0.19 1.25 8.22
N ILE A 37 -0.80 0.61 8.83
CA ILE A 37 -1.78 1.30 9.71
C ILE A 37 -1.08 2.07 10.85
N ASN A 38 -0.02 1.50 11.42
CA ASN A 38 0.72 2.12 12.52
C ASN A 38 1.77 3.14 12.07
N ARG A 39 1.96 3.38 10.77
CA ARG A 39 2.92 4.39 10.27
C ARG A 39 2.25 5.44 9.41
N ASP A 40 1.25 5.04 8.64
CA ASP A 40 0.41 5.92 7.87
C ASP A 40 -0.44 6.74 8.84
N GLY A 41 -0.14 8.04 8.92
CA GLY A 41 -0.86 8.98 9.79
C GLY A 41 -0.14 9.39 11.08
N ILE A 42 0.94 8.70 11.48
CA ILE A 42 1.69 9.08 12.70
C ILE A 42 2.63 10.26 12.40
N GLY A 43 2.58 11.29 13.23
CA GLY A 43 3.49 12.45 13.15
C GLY A 43 3.09 13.48 12.10
N LEU A 44 1.89 13.39 11.55
CA LEU A 44 1.34 14.38 10.62
C LEU A 44 0.60 15.47 11.40
N THR A 45 0.65 16.70 10.87
CA THR A 45 -0.29 17.74 11.27
C THR A 45 -1.69 17.38 10.79
N LEU A 46 -2.73 17.96 11.40
CA LEU A 46 -4.12 17.71 10.99
C LEU A 46 -4.34 17.94 9.50
N LEU A 47 -3.79 19.03 8.96
CA LEU A 47 -3.84 19.34 7.53
C LEU A 47 -3.15 18.26 6.69
N ALA A 48 -1.95 17.83 7.07
CA ALA A 48 -1.21 16.82 6.33
C ALA A 48 -1.95 15.47 6.32
N GLY A 49 -2.58 15.09 7.43
CA GLY A 49 -3.45 13.90 7.49
C GLY A 49 -4.65 13.99 6.54
N ILE A 50 -5.33 15.15 6.51
CA ILE A 50 -6.47 15.39 5.60
C ILE A 50 -6.01 15.32 4.13
N MET A 51 -4.90 15.97 3.79
CA MET A 51 -4.37 15.97 2.43
C MET A 51 -3.95 14.56 1.99
N GLN A 52 -3.36 13.77 2.89
CA GLN A 52 -2.97 12.39 2.60
C GLN A 52 -4.19 11.49 2.38
N GLY A 53 -5.23 11.62 3.21
CA GLY A 53 -6.50 10.91 3.00
C GLY A 53 -7.13 11.27 1.66
N TYR A 54 -7.21 12.56 1.33
CA TYR A 54 -7.72 13.04 0.05
C TYR A 54 -6.95 12.45 -1.15
N GLN A 55 -5.62 12.44 -1.09
CA GLN A 55 -4.79 11.86 -2.15
C GLN A 55 -4.99 10.34 -2.29
N TYR A 56 -5.17 9.64 -1.17
CA TYR A 56 -5.47 8.21 -1.18
C TYR A 56 -6.81 7.94 -1.89
N ASP A 57 -7.87 8.64 -1.49
CA ASP A 57 -9.21 8.47 -2.07
C ASP A 57 -9.21 8.82 -3.57
N SER A 58 -8.52 9.90 -3.95
CA SER A 58 -8.37 10.29 -5.36
C SER A 58 -7.72 9.18 -6.20
N ARG A 59 -6.62 8.57 -5.71
CA ARG A 59 -5.95 7.47 -6.41
C ARG A 59 -6.83 6.23 -6.47
N MET A 60 -7.55 5.92 -5.39
CA MET A 60 -8.46 4.78 -5.33
C MET A 60 -9.57 4.93 -6.38
N MET A 61 -10.21 6.10 -6.45
CA MET A 61 -11.27 6.38 -7.43
C MET A 61 -10.74 6.29 -8.87
N SER A 62 -9.58 6.90 -9.17
CA SER A 62 -8.96 6.78 -10.50
C SER A 62 -8.60 5.34 -10.85
N GLY A 63 -8.15 4.54 -9.87
CA GLY A 63 -7.85 3.13 -10.06
C GLY A 63 -9.09 2.29 -10.35
N MET A 64 -10.22 2.57 -9.67
CA MET A 64 -11.49 1.92 -9.94
C MET A 64 -12.01 2.24 -11.35
N ASP A 65 -11.85 3.49 -11.80
CA ASP A 65 -12.24 3.91 -13.16
C ASP A 65 -11.38 3.26 -14.25
N LEU A 66 -10.06 3.18 -14.03
CA LEU A 66 -9.12 2.45 -14.90
C LEU A 66 -9.48 0.96 -15.01
N LEU A 67 -9.82 0.34 -13.88
CA LEU A 67 -10.24 -1.06 -13.84
C LEU A 67 -11.57 -1.27 -14.58
N ALA A 68 -12.55 -0.39 -14.38
CA ALA A 68 -13.84 -0.49 -15.03
C ALA A 68 -13.74 -0.27 -16.56
N THR A 69 -12.92 0.68 -16.99
CA THR A 69 -12.82 1.08 -18.40
C THR A 69 -11.91 0.14 -19.20
N TYR A 70 -10.78 -0.28 -18.63
CA TYR A 70 -9.73 -0.98 -19.36
C TYR A 70 -9.42 -2.37 -18.80
N GLY A 71 -10.03 -2.76 -17.69
CA GLY A 71 -9.69 -4.00 -16.97
C GLY A 71 -8.33 -3.94 -16.27
N ILE A 72 -7.70 -2.77 -16.19
CA ILE A 72 -6.35 -2.59 -15.65
C ILE A 72 -6.43 -2.31 -14.14
N SER A 73 -5.88 -3.22 -13.35
CA SER A 73 -5.73 -3.14 -11.90
C SER A 73 -4.39 -2.53 -11.50
N HIS A 74 -4.31 -1.97 -10.29
CA HIS A 74 -3.05 -1.53 -9.69
C HIS A 74 -2.00 -2.66 -9.52
N ARG A 75 -2.43 -3.93 -9.65
CA ARG A 75 -1.56 -5.11 -9.61
C ARG A 75 -1.02 -5.49 -10.98
N ASP A 76 -1.57 -4.92 -12.04
CA ASP A 76 -1.13 -5.24 -13.38
C ASP A 76 0.19 -4.55 -13.67
N THR A 77 1.10 -5.30 -14.25
CA THR A 77 2.43 -4.83 -14.63
C THR A 77 2.57 -4.96 -16.12
N ALA A 78 3.41 -4.10 -16.72
CA ALA A 78 3.74 -4.24 -18.13
C ALA A 78 4.32 -5.64 -18.38
N SER A 79 3.95 -6.27 -19.50
CA SER A 79 4.53 -7.55 -19.91
C SER A 79 6.06 -7.50 -19.80
N THR A 80 6.66 -8.56 -19.26
CA THR A 80 8.08 -8.64 -18.89
C THR A 80 8.99 -8.21 -20.03
N HIS A 81 8.66 -8.61 -21.27
CA HIS A 81 9.40 -8.22 -22.47
C HIS A 81 9.34 -6.72 -22.75
N VAL A 82 8.19 -6.09 -22.57
CA VAL A 82 8.00 -4.63 -22.74
C VAL A 82 8.74 -3.87 -21.64
N HIS A 83 8.67 -4.37 -20.39
CA HIS A 83 9.40 -3.78 -19.26
C HIS A 83 10.92 -3.83 -19.50
N HIS A 84 11.45 -4.99 -19.89
CA HIS A 84 12.87 -5.15 -20.19
C HIS A 84 13.31 -4.27 -21.36
N ALA A 85 12.52 -4.19 -22.43
CA ALA A 85 12.83 -3.33 -23.57
C ALA A 85 12.85 -1.84 -23.19
N LYS A 86 11.94 -1.38 -22.32
CA LYS A 86 11.89 0.00 -21.82
C LYS A 86 13.11 0.38 -20.98
N HIS A 87 13.66 -0.58 -20.25
CA HIS A 87 14.79 -0.38 -19.34
C HIS A 87 16.14 -0.86 -19.93
N ALA A 88 16.15 -1.34 -21.17
CA ALA A 88 17.36 -1.76 -21.85
C ALA A 88 18.21 -0.53 -22.22
N VAL A 89 19.37 -0.39 -21.56
CA VAL A 89 20.35 0.63 -21.91
C VAL A 89 21.15 0.14 -23.12
N SER A 90 20.97 0.79 -24.27
CA SER A 90 21.82 0.54 -25.43
C SER A 90 23.19 1.18 -25.19
N ARG A 91 24.25 0.37 -25.09
CA ARG A 91 25.62 0.88 -25.18
C ARG A 91 25.90 1.28 -26.63
N LYS A 92 26.07 2.57 -26.89
CA LYS A 92 26.67 3.05 -28.13
C LYS A 92 28.17 2.76 -28.07
N GLY A 93 28.65 1.91 -28.98
CA GLY A 93 30.06 1.75 -29.30
C GLY A 93 30.51 2.77 -30.33
#